data_AF-A0A7J7UVV4-F1
#
_entry.id   AF-A0A7J7UVV4-F1
#
_cell.length_a   1.000
_cell.length_b   1.000
_cell.length_c   1.000
_cell.angle_alpha   90.00
_cell.angle_beta   90.00
_cell.angle_gamma   90.00
#
_symmetry.space_group_name_H-M   'P 1'
#
loop_
_entity.id
_entity.type
_entity.pdbx_description
1 polymer ?
#
loop_
_entity_poly.entity_id
_entity_poly.type
_entity_poly.pdbx_seq_one_letter_code
_entity_poly.pdbx_strand_id
1 'polypeptide(L)'
;MARCRVQRQNCLSSTVGMFKLMEYTTHSKVIAVYGFFFEIKGIKNDTTSYSFYMQRKRHTDVEFPSSLCEHGIVSLRPERLVKYKISAQTLVDGKWQEFRTNEVTQKFRCIKPSCKSQVLKIQTVGIPIYVSFSFIFPRS
;
A
#
# COMPACT_ATOMS: atom_id res chain seq x y z
N MET A 1 9.06 -31.13 -3.58
CA MET A 1 8.39 -30.32 -4.63
C MET A 1 6.98 -29.99 -4.17
N ALA A 2 6.72 -28.75 -3.76
CA ALA A 2 5.39 -28.34 -3.29
C ALA A 2 4.48 -28.01 -4.49
N ARG A 3 3.35 -28.72 -4.60
CA ARG A 3 2.29 -28.44 -5.59
C ARG A 3 1.31 -27.41 -5.02
N CYS A 4 1.22 -26.23 -5.63
CA CYS A 4 0.24 -25.21 -5.25
C CYS A 4 -1.15 -25.52 -5.83
N ARG A 5 -2.20 -25.51 -4.99
CA ARG A 5 -3.61 -25.54 -5.42
C ARG A 5 -4.12 -24.11 -5.60
N VAL A 6 -4.84 -23.87 -6.71
CA VAL A 6 -5.58 -22.64 -6.97
C VAL A 6 -7.04 -22.86 -6.55
N GLN A 7 -7.54 -22.09 -5.59
CA GLN A 7 -8.98 -22.09 -5.25
C GLN A 7 -9.57 -20.70 -5.48
N ARG A 8 -10.73 -20.64 -6.17
CA ARG A 8 -11.55 -19.44 -6.34
C ARG A 8 -12.28 -19.16 -5.02
N GLN A 9 -12.07 -18.01 -4.39
CA GLN A 9 -12.80 -17.61 -3.17
C GLN A 9 -13.33 -16.17 -3.23
N ASN A 10 -14.50 -16.01 -2.62
CA ASN A 10 -15.46 -14.91 -2.71
C ASN A 10 -14.93 -13.57 -2.16
N CYS A 11 -15.41 -12.47 -2.77
CA CYS A 11 -15.07 -11.08 -2.44
C CYS A 11 -15.54 -10.67 -1.03
N LEU A 12 -14.61 -10.20 -0.20
CA LEU A 12 -14.90 -9.49 1.04
C LEU A 12 -13.88 -8.35 1.20
N SER A 13 -14.29 -7.13 0.87
CA SER A 13 -13.53 -5.90 1.09
C SER A 13 -13.13 -5.79 2.56
N SER A 14 -11.84 -5.55 2.84
CA SER A 14 -11.30 -4.77 3.97
C SER A 14 -9.81 -5.07 4.15
N THR A 15 -8.93 -4.13 3.85
CA THR A 15 -7.61 -4.10 4.52
C THR A 15 -7.21 -2.65 4.71
N VAL A 16 -7.31 -2.17 5.95
CA VAL A 16 -6.85 -0.86 6.39
C VAL A 16 -5.38 -1.02 6.77
N GLY A 17 -4.48 -0.65 5.85
CA GLY A 17 -3.06 -0.53 6.18
C GLY A 17 -2.83 0.80 6.88
N MET A 18 -2.77 0.80 8.22
CA MET A 18 -2.44 1.98 9.02
C MET A 18 -0.98 1.92 9.46
N PHE A 19 -0.21 2.98 9.27
CA PHE A 19 1.10 3.12 9.90
C PHE A 19 1.33 4.55 10.40
N LYS A 20 2.11 4.64 11.49
CA LYS A 20 2.52 5.88 12.13
C LYS A 20 3.87 6.28 11.53
N LEU A 21 3.93 7.42 10.84
CA LEU A 21 5.21 8.00 10.45
C LEU A 21 5.75 8.81 11.63
N MET A 22 6.67 8.22 12.39
CA MET A 22 7.46 8.89 13.42
C MET A 22 8.80 9.28 12.81
N GLU A 23 9.13 10.56 12.69
CA GLU A 23 10.46 11.21 12.41
C GLU A 23 11.45 10.61 11.38
N TYR A 24 11.21 9.44 10.80
CA TYR A 24 12.07 8.77 9.83
C TYR A 24 11.93 9.43 8.46
N THR A 25 13.07 9.62 7.79
CA THR A 25 13.13 10.16 6.42
C THR A 25 12.38 9.31 5.40
N THR A 26 12.30 7.99 5.62
CA THR A 26 11.51 7.07 4.78
C THR A 26 11.00 5.88 5.59
N HIS A 27 9.73 5.56 5.43
CA HIS A 27 9.09 4.36 5.94
C HIS A 27 8.55 3.53 4.77
N SER A 28 8.86 2.24 4.74
CA SER A 28 8.40 1.29 3.72
C SER A 28 7.89 0.02 4.37
N LYS A 29 6.74 -0.47 3.93
CA LYS A 29 6.19 -1.76 4.39
C LYS A 29 5.62 -2.52 3.19
N VAL A 30 5.88 -3.81 3.13
CA VAL A 30 5.24 -4.69 2.15
C VAL A 30 4.06 -5.38 2.80
N ILE A 31 2.92 -5.38 2.12
CA ILE A 31 1.71 -6.12 2.49
C ILE A 31 1.34 -7.12 1.40
N ALA A 32 0.78 -8.26 1.80
CA ALA A 32 0.21 -9.25 0.90
C ALA A 32 -1.31 -9.21 1.01
N VAL A 33 -2.01 -9.00 -0.11
CA VAL A 33 -3.47 -8.94 -0.17
C VAL A 33 -3.95 -9.77 -1.37
N TYR A 34 -4.75 -10.81 -1.11
CA TYR A 34 -5.19 -11.79 -2.13
C TYR A 34 -4.05 -12.37 -2.99
N GLY A 35 -2.90 -12.62 -2.37
CA GLY A 35 -1.70 -13.13 -3.04
C GLY A 35 -0.96 -12.12 -3.93
N PHE A 36 -1.37 -10.84 -3.90
CA PHE A 36 -0.63 -9.74 -4.52
C PHE A 36 0.18 -8.99 -3.48
N PHE A 37 1.41 -8.61 -3.84
CA PHE A 37 2.30 -7.87 -2.95
C PHE A 37 2.29 -6.38 -3.31
N PHE A 38 2.08 -5.55 -2.31
CA PHE A 38 2.13 -4.09 -2.43
C PHE A 38 3.11 -3.53 -1.42
N GLU A 39 4.03 -2.71 -1.89
CA GLU A 39 4.86 -1.86 -1.04
C GLU A 39 4.13 -0.54 -0.83
N ILE A 40 3.84 -0.19 0.42
CA ILE A 40 3.36 1.12 0.84
C ILE A 40 4.54 1.93 1.36
N LYS A 41 4.65 3.18 0.93
CA LYS A 41 5.77 4.07 1.25
C LYS A 41 5.28 5.41 1.77
N GLY A 42 5.96 5.89 2.80
CA GLY A 42 5.94 7.28 3.26
C GLY A 42 7.34 7.84 3.22
N ILE A 43 7.50 9.03 2.65
CA ILE A 43 8.78 9.72 2.49
C ILE A 43 8.63 11.12 3.05
N LYS A 44 9.55 11.55 3.91
CA LYS A 44 9.73 12.95 4.28
C LYS A 44 10.70 13.56 3.27
N ASN A 45 10.18 14.37 2.35
CA ASN A 45 11.00 14.99 1.29
C ASN A 45 11.79 16.20 1.80
N ASP A 46 11.24 16.90 2.79
CA ASP A 46 11.81 18.11 3.39
C ASP A 46 11.30 18.26 4.83
N THR A 47 11.65 19.34 5.52
CA THR A 47 11.24 19.69 6.90
C THR A 47 9.75 19.50 7.16
N THR A 48 8.90 19.93 6.22
CA THR A 48 7.43 19.88 6.35
C THR A 48 6.74 19.13 5.21
N SER A 49 7.49 18.63 4.22
CA SER A 49 6.91 17.96 3.04
C SER A 49 6.95 16.45 3.18
N TYR A 50 5.80 15.81 2.99
CA TYR A 50 5.65 14.36 3.03
C TYR A 50 4.99 13.84 1.76
N SER A 51 5.33 12.61 1.38
CA SER A 51 4.78 11.92 0.21
C SER A 51 4.44 10.47 0.51
N PHE A 52 3.24 10.07 0.13
CA PHE A 52 2.73 8.72 0.35
C PHE A 52 2.26 8.10 -0.96
N TYR A 53 2.68 6.87 -1.21
CA TYR A 53 2.24 6.12 -2.37
C TYR A 53 2.34 4.62 -2.11
N MET A 54 1.74 3.84 -3.01
CA MET A 54 1.87 2.40 -3.02
C MET A 54 2.27 1.92 -4.40
N GLN A 55 2.95 0.78 -4.46
CA GLN A 55 3.31 0.15 -5.72
C GLN A 55 3.29 -1.35 -5.61
N ARG A 56 2.98 -2.01 -6.72
CA ARG A 56 3.01 -3.46 -6.77
C ARG A 56 4.45 -3.97 -6.82
N LYS A 57 4.73 -5.02 -6.05
CA LYS A 57 5.99 -5.77 -6.05
C LYS A 57 5.78 -7.15 -6.64
N ARG A 58 6.82 -7.70 -7.28
CA ARG A 58 6.85 -9.14 -7.58
C ARG A 58 7.12 -9.89 -6.30
N HIS A 59 6.61 -11.11 -6.19
CA HIS A 59 6.94 -11.97 -5.06
C HIS A 59 8.46 -12.20 -4.96
N THR A 60 9.18 -12.31 -6.09
CA THR A 60 10.64 -12.45 -6.14
C THR A 60 11.40 -11.24 -5.59
N ASP A 61 10.79 -10.06 -5.61
CA ASP A 61 11.45 -8.80 -5.22
C ASP A 61 11.21 -8.46 -3.73
N VAL A 62 10.55 -9.35 -2.99
CA VAL A 62 10.25 -9.19 -1.57
C VAL A 62 11.18 -10.13 -0.80
N GLU A 63 12.06 -9.56 0.03
CA GLU A 63 12.82 -10.33 1.02
C GLU A 63 11.82 -10.88 2.04
N PHE A 64 11.45 -12.16 1.89
CA PHE A 64 10.44 -12.80 2.73
C PHE A 64 11.02 -13.07 4.13
N PRO A 65 10.39 -12.60 5.22
CA PRO A 65 10.45 -13.35 6.46
C PRO A 65 9.72 -14.67 6.22
N SER A 66 10.41 -15.79 6.44
CA SER A 66 9.92 -17.17 6.24
C SER A 66 8.50 -17.40 6.77
N SER A 67 8.12 -16.72 7.85
CA SER A 67 6.82 -16.81 8.52
C SER A 67 5.60 -16.33 7.70
N LEU A 68 5.77 -15.50 6.67
CA LEU A 68 4.65 -15.09 5.79
C LEU A 68 4.39 -16.09 4.66
N CYS A 69 5.33 -17.00 4.40
CA CYS A 69 5.34 -17.84 3.20
C CYS A 69 4.93 -19.29 3.47
N GLU A 70 4.91 -19.74 4.73
CA GLU A 70 4.59 -21.14 5.08
C GLU A 70 3.19 -21.58 4.62
N HIS A 71 2.26 -20.62 4.42
CA HIS A 71 0.87 -20.89 4.01
C HIS A 71 0.36 -19.91 2.92
N GLY A 72 1.24 -19.07 2.34
CA GLY A 72 0.86 -17.90 1.55
C GLY A 72 0.53 -18.23 0.10
N ILE A 73 -0.74 -18.07 -0.29
CA ILE A 73 -1.17 -18.13 -1.70
C ILE A 73 -0.52 -16.96 -2.45
N VAL A 74 0.32 -17.23 -3.45
CA VAL A 74 0.91 -16.21 -4.34
C VAL A 74 0.12 -16.13 -5.64
N SER A 75 -0.31 -14.93 -6.03
CA SER A 75 -0.93 -14.69 -7.32
C SER A 75 0.14 -14.45 -8.39
N LEU A 76 0.19 -15.33 -9.38
CA LEU A 76 1.06 -15.19 -10.56
C LEU A 76 0.44 -14.32 -11.66
N ARG A 77 -0.77 -13.76 -11.44
CA ARG A 77 -1.44 -12.93 -12.45
C ARG A 77 -0.57 -11.71 -12.82
N PRO A 78 -0.40 -11.37 -14.10
CA PRO A 78 0.49 -10.28 -14.52
C PRO A 78 -0.01 -8.90 -14.08
N GLU A 79 -1.31 -8.76 -13.90
CA GLU A 79 -1.97 -7.52 -13.50
C GLU A 79 -3.12 -7.76 -12.51
N ARG A 80 -3.46 -6.74 -11.72
CA ARG A 80 -4.67 -6.71 -10.89
C ARG A 80 -5.30 -5.33 -10.95
N LEU A 81 -6.58 -5.28 -11.32
CA LEU A 81 -7.40 -4.08 -11.16
C LEU A 81 -7.65 -3.85 -9.68
N VAL A 82 -7.29 -2.67 -9.19
CA VAL A 82 -7.47 -2.26 -7.80
C VAL A 82 -8.08 -0.87 -7.79
N LYS A 83 -9.15 -0.73 -7.02
CA LYS A 83 -9.75 0.55 -6.68
C LYS A 83 -9.22 0.96 -5.31
N TYR A 84 -8.63 2.15 -5.19
CA TYR A 84 -7.89 2.52 -3.99
C TYR A 84 -8.04 4.00 -3.62
N LYS A 85 -7.69 4.31 -2.37
CA LYS A 85 -7.61 5.68 -1.83
C LYS A 85 -6.49 5.76 -0.79
N ILE A 86 -5.76 6.87 -0.78
CA ILE A 86 -4.75 7.18 0.24
C ILE A 86 -5.27 8.33 1.09
N SER A 87 -5.24 8.19 2.40
CA SER A 87 -5.63 9.23 3.36
C SER A 87 -4.54 9.41 4.42
N ALA A 88 -4.28 10.65 4.82
CA ALA A 88 -3.35 11.01 5.88
C ALA A 88 -4.03 11.95 6.88
N GLN A 89 -3.78 11.74 8.16
CA GLN A 89 -4.30 12.56 9.25
C GLN A 89 -3.15 13.04 10.13
N THR A 90 -3.20 14.30 10.52
CA THR A 90 -2.16 14.91 11.36
C THR A 90 -2.77 15.96 12.29
N LEU A 91 -2.12 16.21 13.43
CA LEU A 91 -2.52 17.20 14.41
C LEU A 91 -1.81 18.53 14.10
N VAL A 92 -2.58 19.54 13.68
CA VAL A 92 -2.08 20.90 13.40
C VAL A 92 -2.86 21.88 14.29
N ASP A 93 -2.15 22.67 15.08
CA ASP A 93 -2.73 23.65 16.02
C ASP A 93 -3.80 23.03 16.95
N GLY A 94 -3.54 21.80 17.44
CA GLY A 94 -4.44 21.07 18.33
C GLY A 94 -5.70 20.51 17.64
N LYS A 95 -5.82 20.60 16.31
CA LYS A 95 -6.95 20.05 15.54
C LYS A 95 -6.48 18.99 14.54
N TRP A 96 -7.24 17.91 14.44
CA TRP A 96 -6.99 16.88 13.43
C TRP A 96 -7.39 17.40 12.05
N GLN A 97 -6.44 17.34 11.12
CA GLN A 97 -6.65 17.64 9.71
C GLN A 97 -6.49 16.38 8.88
N GLU A 98 -7.37 16.20 7.89
CA GLU A 98 -7.32 15.08 6.94
C GLU A 98 -6.94 15.56 5.54
N PHE A 99 -6.00 14.83 4.93
CA PHE A 99 -5.59 14.96 3.54
C PHE A 99 -5.89 13.64 2.83
N ARG A 100 -6.36 13.69 1.58
CA ARG A 100 -6.69 12.46 0.84
C ARG A 100 -6.52 12.62 -0.66
N THR A 101 -6.24 11.52 -1.33
CA THR A 101 -6.41 11.43 -2.79
C THR A 101 -7.88 11.23 -3.13
N ASN A 102 -8.23 11.43 -4.40
CA ASN A 102 -9.45 10.86 -4.94
C ASN A 102 -9.39 9.33 -4.91
N GLU A 103 -10.55 8.72 -5.03
CA GLU A 103 -10.65 7.28 -5.26
C GLU A 103 -10.27 6.98 -6.72
N VAL A 104 -9.32 6.08 -6.92
CA VAL A 104 -8.76 5.78 -8.24
C VAL A 104 -8.86 4.29 -8.51
N THR A 105 -9.26 3.93 -9.73
CA THR A 105 -9.20 2.54 -10.21
C THR A 105 -8.02 2.40 -11.16
N GLN A 106 -7.06 1.55 -10.80
CA GLN A 106 -5.82 1.36 -11.54
C GLN A 106 -5.51 -0.13 -11.73
N LYS A 107 -5.01 -0.49 -12.91
CA LYS A 107 -4.40 -1.81 -13.15
C LYS A 107 -2.95 -1.80 -12.66
N PHE A 108 -2.68 -2.49 -11.57
CA PHE A 108 -1.34 -2.68 -11.04
C PHE A 108 -0.62 -3.83 -11.72
N ARG A 109 0.36 -3.51 -12.57
CA ARG A 109 1.16 -4.47 -13.34
C ARG A 109 2.52 -4.71 -12.69
N CYS A 110 3.11 -5.88 -12.93
CA CYS A 110 4.48 -6.22 -12.53
C CYS A 110 5.54 -5.96 -13.62
N ILE A 111 5.23 -5.12 -14.62
CA ILE A 111 6.14 -4.71 -15.70
C ILE A 111 7.03 -3.56 -15.18
N LYS A 112 8.30 -3.47 -15.61
CA LYS A 112 9.18 -2.32 -15.31
C LYS A 112 8.81 -1.14 -16.24
N PRO A 113 8.77 0.12 -15.76
CA PRO A 113 8.96 0.57 -14.37
C PRO A 113 7.75 0.25 -13.48
N SER A 114 8.02 0.10 -12.17
CA SER A 114 7.01 -0.31 -11.17
C SER A 114 5.71 0.49 -11.29
N CYS A 115 4.57 -0.21 -11.27
CA CYS A 115 3.27 0.43 -11.36
C CYS A 115 2.93 1.10 -10.03
N LYS A 116 3.24 2.40 -9.92
CA LYS A 116 2.97 3.25 -8.74
C LYS A 116 1.55 3.81 -8.79
N SER A 117 0.95 4.00 -7.62
CA SER A 117 -0.25 4.81 -7.45
C SER A 117 0.04 6.29 -7.70
N GLN A 118 -1.02 7.10 -7.72
CA GLN A 118 -0.92 8.52 -7.42
C GLN A 118 -0.23 8.74 -6.06
N VAL A 119 0.50 9.85 -5.96
CA VAL A 119 1.22 10.25 -4.75
C VAL A 119 0.37 11.25 -3.97
N LEU A 120 0.05 10.95 -2.71
CA LEU A 120 -0.48 11.93 -1.78
C LEU A 120 0.68 12.77 -1.26
N LYS A 121 0.72 14.04 -1.64
CA LYS A 121 1.67 15.03 -1.11
C LYS A 121 0.96 15.87 -0.06
N ILE A 122 1.59 16.04 1.10
CA ILE A 122 1.11 16.96 2.14
C ILE A 122 2.25 17.86 2.59
N GLN A 123 1.91 19.09 2.97
CA GLN A 123 2.81 20.01 3.64
C GLN A 123 2.23 20.26 5.03
N THR A 124 2.96 19.88 6.08
CA THR A 124 2.50 20.03 7.46
C THR A 124 3.68 20.04 8.44
N VAL A 125 3.54 20.84 9.50
CA VAL A 125 4.39 20.78 10.70
C VAL A 125 3.84 19.80 11.74
N GLY A 126 2.60 19.34 11.56
CA GLY A 126 1.92 18.45 12.48
C GLY A 126 2.50 17.04 12.47
N ILE A 127 2.90 16.57 13.64
CA ILE A 127 3.34 15.20 13.91
C ILE A 127 2.54 14.72 15.13
N PRO A 128 2.10 13.46 15.20
CA PRO A 128 2.34 12.37 14.25
C PRO A 128 1.45 12.45 12.99
N ILE A 129 1.94 11.88 11.89
CA ILE A 129 1.15 11.66 10.68
C ILE A 129 0.72 10.19 10.64
N TYR A 130 -0.60 9.96 10.63
CA TYR A 130 -1.21 8.66 10.43
C TYR A 130 -1.65 8.51 8.99
N VAL A 131 -1.17 7.48 8.31
CA VAL A 131 -1.53 7.25 6.90
C VAL A 131 -2.24 5.92 6.77
N SER A 132 -3.32 5.95 5.97
CA SER A 132 -4.11 4.79 5.61
C SER A 132 -4.20 4.60 4.10
N PHE A 133 -4.13 3.33 3.69
CA PHE A 133 -4.32 2.90 2.32
C PHE A 133 -5.54 1.98 2.26
N SER A 134 -6.53 2.37 1.46
CA SER A 134 -7.74 1.60 1.23
C SER A 134 -7.64 0.85 -0.10
N PHE A 135 -7.97 -0.43 -0.10
CA PHE A 135 -7.94 -1.29 -1.28
C PHE A 135 -9.28 -1.99 -1.47
N ILE A 136 -9.84 -1.88 -2.67
CA ILE A 136 -10.99 -2.62 -3.15
C ILE A 136 -10.53 -3.37 -4.40
N PHE A 137 -10.85 -4.65 -4.45
CA PHE A 137 -10.46 -5.52 -5.56
C PHE A 137 -11.73 -5.94 -6.32
N PRO A 138 -12.08 -5.22 -7.42
CA PRO A 138 -13.26 -5.57 -8.21
C PRO A 138 -13.24 -7.02 -8.69
N ARG A 139 -14.43 -7.56 -8.92
CA ARG A 139 -14.58 -8.82 -9.66
C ARG A 139 -14.01 -8.59 -11.06
N SER A 140 -13.04 -9.43 -11.42
CA SER A 140 -12.44 -9.48 -12.75
C SER A 140 -13.30 -10.30 -13.68
#